data_AF-A0A7C8ZI68-F1
#
_entry.id   AF-A0A7C8ZI68-F1
#
_cell.length_a   1.000
_cell.length_b   1.000
_cell.length_c   1.000
_cell.angle_alpha   90.00
_cell.angle_beta   90.00
_cell.angle_gamma   90.00
#
_symmetry.space_group_name_H-M   'P 1'
#
loop_
_entity.id
_entity.type
_entity.pdbx_description
1 polymer ?
#
loop_
_entity_poly.entity_id
_entity_poly.type
_entity_poly.pdbx_seq_one_letter_code
_entity_poly.pdbx_strand_id
1 'polypeptide(L)'
;MDPLISGDDGAVELLAAHAHIWEHIFSFHKSMALKCAIEVGIPDAIQKHSKPVTLLELASILAIHPTKAPSLGRLMRLLVHTNFFSMKKSENGEIMFDLTISSQLLLKDHPLSQVAFIFGMLNPIMIDPAHHLSTWLNSEAESPFHVTHGRSIWEHANAISMFNDYFNQAMASDARFVARFFTSNDNKIKGFFEGIKSLVDVG
;
A
#
# COMPACT_ATOMS: atom_id res chain seq x y z
N MET A 1 -26.39 -0.47 36.30
CA MET A 1 -26.28 -1.07 34.96
C MET A 1 -25.49 -0.09 34.12
N ASP A 2 -24.47 -0.55 33.41
CA ASP A 2 -23.71 0.31 32.48
C ASP A 2 -24.71 0.84 31.43
N PRO A 3 -24.85 2.16 31.23
CA PRO A 3 -25.80 2.73 30.28
C PRO A 3 -25.61 2.25 28.83
N LEU A 4 -24.47 1.62 28.52
CA LEU A 4 -24.21 0.98 27.22
C LEU A 4 -24.89 -0.40 27.05
N ILE A 5 -25.50 -0.97 28.10
CA ILE A 5 -26.01 -2.36 28.10
C ILE A 5 -27.49 -2.41 28.51
N SER A 6 -28.29 -1.40 28.17
CA SER A 6 -29.74 -1.45 28.40
C SER A 6 -30.50 -1.74 27.10
N GLY A 7 -30.86 -3.01 26.89
CA GLY A 7 -31.71 -3.47 25.77
C GLY A 7 -30.95 -4.13 24.61
N ASP A 8 -31.69 -4.80 23.72
CA ASP A 8 -31.16 -5.50 22.53
C ASP A 8 -30.45 -4.53 21.57
N ASP A 9 -30.99 -3.30 21.43
CA ASP A 9 -30.39 -2.22 20.63
C ASP A 9 -29.01 -1.80 21.16
N GLY A 10 -28.83 -1.72 22.48
CA GLY A 10 -27.54 -1.36 23.11
C GLY A 10 -26.46 -2.44 22.90
N ALA A 11 -26.85 -3.72 22.88
CA ALA A 11 -25.93 -4.81 22.58
C ALA A 11 -25.44 -4.79 21.12
N VAL A 12 -26.32 -4.44 20.17
CA VAL A 12 -25.97 -4.30 18.76
C VAL A 12 -25.06 -3.10 18.54
N GLU A 13 -25.35 -1.95 19.15
CA GLU A 13 -24.49 -0.75 19.08
C GLU A 13 -23.09 -1.03 19.65
N LEU A 14 -23.01 -1.71 20.79
CA LEU A 14 -21.74 -2.11 21.39
C LEU A 14 -20.95 -3.05 20.48
N LEU A 15 -21.60 -4.05 19.87
CA LEU A 15 -20.95 -4.94 18.91
C LEU A 15 -20.40 -4.17 17.70
N ALA A 16 -21.16 -3.21 17.17
CA ALA A 16 -20.71 -2.36 16.06
C ALA A 16 -19.50 -1.51 16.45
N ALA A 17 -19.49 -0.95 17.66
CA ALA A 17 -18.36 -0.18 18.19
C ALA A 17 -17.10 -1.06 18.32
N HIS A 18 -17.24 -2.29 18.84
CA HIS A 18 -16.14 -3.25 18.91
C HIS A 18 -15.58 -3.59 17.52
N ALA A 19 -16.46 -3.87 16.54
CA ALA A 19 -16.05 -4.16 15.17
C ALA A 19 -15.29 -2.96 14.55
N HIS A 20 -15.78 -1.74 14.78
CA HIS A 20 -15.15 -0.52 14.30
C HIS A 20 -13.75 -0.31 14.88
N ILE A 21 -13.58 -0.52 16.20
CA ILE A 21 -12.27 -0.43 16.86
C ILE A 21 -11.31 -1.48 16.28
N TRP A 22 -11.76 -2.71 16.10
CA TRP A 22 -10.92 -3.79 15.56
C TRP A 22 -10.50 -3.54 14.11
N GLU A 23 -11.38 -2.99 13.27
CA GLU A 23 -11.02 -2.60 11.90
C GLU A 23 -9.82 -1.63 11.90
N HIS A 24 -9.81 -0.66 12.81
CA HIS A 24 -8.74 0.31 12.91
C HIS A 24 -7.45 -0.28 13.48
N ILE A 25 -7.53 -1.04 14.58
CA ILE A 25 -6.37 -1.71 15.20
C ILE A 25 -5.66 -2.62 14.20
N PHE A 26 -6.43 -3.34 13.37
CA PHE A 26 -5.87 -4.31 12.43
C PHE A 26 -5.64 -3.76 11.02
N SER A 27 -5.95 -2.48 10.76
CA SER A 27 -5.84 -1.86 9.43
C SER A 27 -4.45 -2.00 8.81
N PHE A 28 -3.38 -1.93 9.61
CA PHE A 28 -1.99 -2.07 9.15
C PHE A 28 -1.69 -3.42 8.47
N HIS A 29 -2.45 -4.48 8.80
CA HIS A 29 -2.30 -5.78 8.14
C HIS A 29 -2.62 -5.69 6.64
N LYS A 30 -3.51 -4.78 6.22
CA LYS A 30 -3.81 -4.54 4.80
C LYS A 30 -2.55 -4.06 4.07
N SER A 31 -1.81 -3.10 4.66
CA SER A 31 -0.55 -2.58 4.13
C SER A 31 0.57 -3.63 4.15
N MET A 32 0.71 -4.38 5.24
CA MET A 32 1.75 -5.42 5.35
C MET A 32 1.47 -6.62 4.44
N ALA A 33 0.20 -6.98 4.23
CA ALA A 33 -0.18 -8.00 3.25
C ALA A 33 0.20 -7.57 1.83
N LEU A 34 -0.03 -6.30 1.48
CA LEU A 34 0.38 -5.75 0.19
C LEU A 34 1.91 -5.79 0.01
N LYS A 35 2.66 -5.34 1.01
CA LYS A 35 4.14 -5.43 1.03
C LYS A 35 4.61 -6.87 0.82
N CYS A 36 4.06 -7.81 1.60
CA CYS A 36 4.38 -9.22 1.51
C CYS A 36 4.08 -9.79 0.10
N ALA A 37 2.95 -9.42 -0.52
CA ALA A 37 2.61 -9.86 -1.86
C ALA A 37 3.67 -9.47 -2.90
N ILE A 38 4.23 -8.27 -2.77
CA ILE A 38 5.29 -7.75 -3.66
C ILE A 38 6.61 -8.46 -3.35
N GLU A 39 6.98 -8.60 -2.08
CA GLU A 39 8.22 -9.26 -1.63
C GLU A 39 8.31 -10.70 -2.13
N VAL A 40 7.20 -11.45 -2.02
CA VAL A 40 7.16 -12.84 -2.51
C VAL A 40 6.89 -12.93 -4.02
N GLY A 41 6.63 -11.82 -4.71
CA GLY A 41 6.49 -11.78 -6.17
C GLY A 41 5.15 -12.25 -6.73
N ILE A 42 4.05 -12.13 -5.98
CA ILE A 42 2.71 -12.53 -6.43
C ILE A 42 2.31 -11.81 -7.74
N PRO A 43 2.40 -10.48 -7.86
CA PRO A 43 1.97 -9.79 -9.08
C PRO A 43 2.71 -10.31 -10.32
N ASP A 44 4.04 -10.39 -10.25
CA ASP A 44 4.88 -10.82 -11.37
C ASP A 44 4.64 -12.29 -11.74
N ALA A 45 4.38 -13.16 -10.76
CA ALA A 45 4.06 -14.56 -10.98
C ALA A 45 2.77 -14.74 -11.77
N ILE A 46 1.71 -14.00 -11.41
CA ILE A 46 0.43 -14.02 -12.14
C ILE A 46 0.61 -13.44 -13.55
N GLN A 47 1.32 -12.31 -13.68
CA GLN A 47 1.60 -11.70 -14.98
C GLN A 47 2.35 -12.65 -15.92
N LYS A 48 3.40 -13.32 -15.43
CA LYS A 48 4.19 -14.26 -16.21
C LYS A 48 3.38 -15.47 -16.66
N HIS A 49 2.40 -15.90 -15.86
CA HIS A 49 1.51 -17.00 -16.23
C HIS A 49 0.52 -16.62 -17.34
N SER A 50 0.27 -15.31 -17.56
CA SER A 50 -0.58 -14.75 -18.63
C SER A 50 -2.06 -15.18 -18.62
N LYS A 51 -2.50 -15.86 -17.57
CA LYS A 51 -3.89 -16.28 -17.31
C LYS A 51 -4.13 -16.38 -15.81
N PRO A 52 -5.40 -16.42 -15.34
CA PRO A 52 -5.69 -16.64 -13.93
C PRO A 52 -5.02 -17.92 -13.39
N VAL A 53 -4.48 -17.86 -12.16
CA VAL A 53 -3.74 -18.96 -11.52
C VAL A 53 -4.51 -19.57 -10.37
N THR A 54 -4.46 -20.89 -10.21
CA THR A 54 -4.94 -21.54 -8.98
C THR A 54 -4.01 -21.27 -7.81
N LEU A 55 -4.50 -21.50 -6.57
CA LEU A 55 -3.66 -21.38 -5.37
C LEU A 55 -2.45 -22.33 -5.40
N LEU A 56 -2.64 -23.54 -5.93
CA LEU A 56 -1.59 -24.56 -5.99
C LEU A 56 -0.51 -24.18 -7.01
N GLU A 57 -0.92 -23.74 -8.20
CA GLU A 57 0.01 -23.23 -9.22
C GLU A 57 0.79 -22.02 -8.69
N LEU A 58 0.10 -21.06 -8.05
CA LEU A 58 0.75 -19.89 -7.47
C LEU A 58 1.77 -20.30 -6.40
N ALA A 59 1.40 -21.19 -5.48
CA ALA A 59 2.33 -21.70 -4.47
C ALA A 59 3.57 -22.38 -5.09
N SER A 60 3.37 -23.12 -6.18
CA SER A 60 4.45 -23.79 -6.93
C SER A 60 5.38 -22.78 -7.63
N ILE A 61 4.82 -21.80 -8.36
CA ILE A 61 5.58 -20.76 -9.07
C ILE A 61 6.44 -19.94 -8.09
N LEU A 62 5.88 -19.63 -6.93
CA LEU A 62 6.52 -18.83 -5.88
C LEU A 62 7.43 -19.65 -4.96
N ALA A 63 7.56 -20.96 -5.19
CA ALA A 63 8.29 -21.88 -4.32
C ALA A 63 7.91 -21.76 -2.83
N ILE A 64 6.62 -21.52 -2.53
CA ILE A 64 6.12 -21.40 -1.16
C ILE A 64 6.23 -22.76 -0.46
N HIS A 65 6.78 -22.75 0.76
CA HIS A 65 6.90 -23.97 1.55
C HIS A 65 5.53 -24.67 1.69
N PRO A 66 5.41 -25.99 1.46
CA PRO A 66 4.11 -26.67 1.39
C PRO A 66 3.22 -26.45 2.62
N THR A 67 3.81 -26.38 3.81
CA THR A 67 3.07 -26.13 5.07
C THR A 67 2.47 -24.72 5.18
N LYS A 68 2.85 -23.80 4.29
CA LYS A 68 2.39 -22.41 4.25
C LYS A 68 1.37 -22.15 3.13
N ALA A 69 1.06 -23.13 2.29
CA ALA A 69 0.02 -23.00 1.25
C ALA A 69 -1.34 -22.53 1.81
N PRO A 70 -1.83 -22.99 2.99
CA PRO A 70 -3.04 -22.44 3.58
C PRO A 70 -2.92 -20.96 3.97
N SER A 71 -1.73 -20.52 4.40
CA SER A 71 -1.45 -19.11 4.73
C SER A 71 -1.41 -18.24 3.48
N LEU A 72 -0.82 -18.72 2.38
CA LEU A 72 -0.89 -18.04 1.07
C LEU A 72 -2.35 -17.86 0.64
N GLY A 73 -3.20 -18.88 0.84
CA GLY A 73 -4.63 -18.78 0.55
C GLY A 73 -5.33 -17.70 1.37
N ARG A 74 -4.97 -17.53 2.65
CA ARG A 74 -5.50 -16.44 3.51
C ARG A 74 -5.03 -15.07 3.03
N LEU A 75 -3.75 -14.95 2.69
CA LEU A 75 -3.16 -13.73 2.13
C LEU A 75 -3.88 -13.32 0.85
N MET A 76 -4.04 -14.23 -0.10
CA MET A 76 -4.74 -13.96 -1.36
C MET A 76 -6.19 -13.54 -1.16
N ARG A 77 -6.92 -14.16 -0.23
CA ARG A 77 -8.29 -13.72 0.10
C ARG A 77 -8.34 -12.29 0.63
N LEU A 78 -7.41 -11.91 1.50
CA LEU A 78 -7.32 -10.54 1.99
C LEU A 78 -7.03 -9.56 0.85
N LEU A 79 -6.07 -9.90 -0.02
CA LEU A 79 -5.70 -9.03 -1.16
C LEU A 79 -6.81 -8.93 -2.23
N VAL A 80 -7.64 -9.96 -2.36
CA VAL A 80 -8.86 -9.90 -3.18
C VAL A 80 -9.89 -8.99 -2.53
N HIS A 81 -10.11 -9.13 -1.22
CA HIS A 81 -11.06 -8.30 -0.48
C HIS A 81 -10.67 -6.81 -0.49
N THR A 82 -9.37 -6.49 -0.55
CA THR A 82 -8.85 -5.13 -0.71
C THR A 82 -8.69 -4.69 -2.18
N ASN A 83 -9.28 -5.43 -3.12
CA ASN A 83 -9.34 -5.14 -4.56
C ASN A 83 -7.98 -5.09 -5.30
N PHE A 84 -6.91 -5.62 -4.71
CA PHE A 84 -5.65 -5.78 -5.43
C PHE A 84 -5.70 -6.95 -6.40
N PHE A 85 -6.39 -8.03 -6.09
CA PHE A 85 -6.54 -9.16 -7.02
C PHE A 85 -8.01 -9.48 -7.24
N SER A 86 -8.32 -10.12 -8.36
CA SER A 86 -9.66 -10.66 -8.60
C SER A 86 -9.68 -12.16 -8.38
N MET A 87 -10.85 -12.68 -8.01
CA MET A 87 -11.09 -14.10 -7.82
C MET A 87 -12.17 -14.57 -8.80
N LYS A 88 -11.90 -15.65 -9.52
CA LYS A 88 -12.82 -16.29 -10.47
C LYS A 88 -12.91 -17.78 -10.18
N LYS A 89 -14.05 -18.41 -10.47
CA LYS A 89 -14.16 -19.88 -10.45
C LYS A 89 -13.93 -20.41 -11.86
N SER A 90 -13.13 -21.46 -11.99
CA SER A 90 -12.97 -22.19 -13.24
C SER A 90 -14.22 -23.02 -13.56
N GLU A 91 -14.29 -23.56 -14.77
CA GLU A 91 -15.35 -24.50 -15.18
C GLU A 91 -15.42 -25.73 -14.26
N ASN A 92 -14.29 -26.14 -13.70
CA ASN A 92 -14.17 -27.26 -12.77
C ASN A 92 -14.46 -26.86 -11.30
N GLY A 93 -14.84 -25.60 -11.05
CA GLY A 93 -15.15 -25.07 -9.72
C GLY A 93 -13.94 -24.64 -8.90
N GLU A 94 -12.73 -24.69 -9.45
CA GLU A 94 -11.50 -24.29 -8.76
C GLU A 94 -11.38 -22.76 -8.67
N ILE A 95 -10.84 -22.28 -7.56
CA ILE A 95 -10.60 -20.85 -7.35
C ILE A 95 -9.32 -20.43 -8.08
N MET A 96 -9.44 -19.41 -8.93
CA MET A 96 -8.34 -18.79 -9.67
C MET A 96 -8.21 -17.31 -9.32
N PHE A 97 -6.98 -16.81 -9.32
CA PHE A 97 -6.63 -15.42 -9.04
C PHE A 97 -6.06 -14.74 -10.27
N ASP A 98 -6.40 -13.47 -10.45
CA ASP A 98 -6.00 -12.67 -11.61
C ASP A 98 -5.71 -11.23 -11.20
N LEU A 99 -4.95 -10.51 -12.01
CA LEU A 99 -4.59 -9.12 -11.74
C LEU A 99 -5.81 -8.20 -11.89
N THR A 100 -5.83 -7.14 -11.09
CA THR A 100 -6.67 -5.95 -11.29
C THR A 100 -5.79 -4.81 -11.81
N ILE A 101 -6.38 -3.68 -12.18
CA ILE A 101 -5.61 -2.47 -12.51
C ILE A 101 -4.67 -2.09 -11.35
N SER A 102 -5.14 -2.22 -10.10
CA SER A 102 -4.35 -1.91 -8.91
C SER A 102 -3.12 -2.82 -8.77
N SER A 103 -3.25 -4.14 -8.98
CA SER A 103 -2.08 -5.04 -8.92
C SER A 103 -1.19 -4.97 -10.16
N GLN A 104 -1.68 -4.49 -11.31
CA GLN A 104 -0.80 -4.19 -12.45
C GLN A 104 0.19 -3.08 -12.11
N LEU A 105 -0.20 -2.09 -11.29
CA LEU A 105 0.72 -1.08 -10.76
C LEU A 105 1.73 -1.65 -9.75
N LEU A 106 1.63 -2.92 -9.36
CA LEU A 106 2.58 -3.60 -8.49
C LEU A 106 3.59 -4.46 -9.26
N LEU A 107 3.50 -4.52 -10.58
CA LEU A 107 4.46 -5.23 -11.42
C LEU A 107 5.77 -4.43 -11.48
N LYS A 108 6.90 -5.12 -11.41
CA LYS A 108 8.23 -4.47 -11.36
C LYS A 108 8.54 -3.70 -12.65
N ASP A 109 8.15 -4.28 -13.79
CA ASP A 109 8.45 -3.73 -15.11
C ASP A 109 7.33 -2.79 -15.63
N HIS A 110 6.32 -2.49 -14.81
CA HIS A 110 5.26 -1.57 -15.23
C HIS A 110 5.78 -0.12 -15.25
N PRO A 111 5.54 0.65 -16.33
CA PRO A 111 6.04 2.03 -16.44
C PRO A 111 5.57 2.99 -15.33
N LEU A 112 4.43 2.66 -14.71
CA LEU A 112 3.81 3.38 -13.60
C LEU A 112 3.87 2.57 -12.28
N SER A 113 4.84 1.66 -12.14
CA SER A 113 4.96 0.82 -10.96
C SER A 113 5.04 1.63 -9.68
N GLN A 114 4.25 1.25 -8.68
CA GLN A 114 4.20 1.83 -7.34
C GLN A 114 5.02 1.04 -6.32
N VAL A 115 5.76 0.00 -6.76
CA VAL A 115 6.54 -0.87 -5.89
C VAL A 115 7.56 -0.08 -5.06
N ALA A 116 8.29 0.85 -5.71
CA ALA A 116 9.29 1.67 -5.03
C ALA A 116 8.65 2.56 -3.95
N PHE A 117 7.48 3.16 -4.21
CA PHE A 117 6.76 3.97 -3.24
C PHE A 117 6.20 3.16 -2.07
N ILE A 118 5.61 2.00 -2.36
CA ILE A 118 5.07 1.10 -1.33
C ILE A 118 6.19 0.65 -0.40
N PHE A 119 7.32 0.21 -0.95
CA PHE A 119 8.48 -0.08 -0.10
C PHE A 119 8.88 1.18 0.65
N GLY A 120 9.06 2.30 -0.07
CA GLY A 120 9.37 3.64 0.45
C GLY A 120 8.70 3.95 1.78
N MET A 121 7.38 3.99 1.72
CA MET A 121 6.52 4.40 2.83
C MET A 121 6.33 3.30 3.87
N LEU A 122 6.49 2.02 3.49
CA LEU A 122 6.41 0.89 4.42
C LEU A 122 7.78 0.43 4.93
N ASN A 123 8.80 1.27 4.81
CA ASN A 123 10.09 1.10 5.44
C ASN A 123 9.95 1.42 6.94
N PRO A 124 10.56 0.63 7.86
CA PRO A 124 10.53 0.94 9.29
C PRO A 124 10.92 2.39 9.63
N ILE A 125 11.92 2.97 8.94
CA ILE A 125 12.32 4.36 9.16
C ILE A 125 11.16 5.35 8.95
N MET A 126 10.26 5.05 8.02
CA MET A 126 9.09 5.87 7.71
C MET A 126 7.87 5.55 8.59
N ILE A 127 7.74 4.31 9.07
CA ILE A 127 6.62 3.87 9.92
C ILE A 127 6.86 4.24 11.39
N ASP A 128 8.09 4.07 11.89
CA ASP A 128 8.46 4.28 13.29
C ASP A 128 7.97 5.63 13.85
N PRO A 129 8.07 6.77 13.12
CA PRO A 129 7.53 8.05 13.58
C PRO A 129 6.05 8.05 13.97
N ALA A 130 5.22 7.20 13.36
CA ALA A 130 3.80 7.09 13.69
C ALA A 130 3.57 6.61 15.13
N HIS A 131 4.51 5.86 15.71
CA HIS A 131 4.44 5.44 17.11
C HIS A 131 4.75 6.57 18.11
N HIS A 132 5.31 7.68 17.64
CA HIS A 132 5.75 8.80 18.47
C HIS A 132 4.89 10.06 18.33
N LEU A 133 3.73 9.97 17.66
CA LEU A 133 2.82 11.10 17.45
C LEU A 133 2.40 11.79 18.75
N SER A 134 2.10 11.03 19.81
CA SER A 134 1.71 11.60 21.11
C SER A 134 2.88 12.34 21.79
N THR A 135 4.11 11.86 21.62
CA THR A 135 5.32 12.53 22.13
C THR A 135 5.58 13.81 21.34
N TRP A 136 5.44 13.74 20.02
CA TRP A 136 5.60 14.89 19.14
C TRP A 136 4.63 16.03 19.45
N LEU A 137 3.35 15.73 19.70
CA LEU A 137 2.35 16.74 20.07
C LEU A 137 2.69 17.52 21.36
N ASN A 138 3.56 16.98 22.21
CA ASN A 138 4.00 17.60 23.46
C ASN A 138 5.45 18.12 23.37
N SER A 139 6.01 18.27 22.17
CA SER A 139 7.39 18.66 21.94
C SER A 139 7.48 19.89 21.04
N GLU A 140 8.63 20.58 21.09
CA GLU A 140 8.98 21.67 20.17
C GLU A 140 9.52 21.16 18.82
N ALA A 141 9.54 19.84 18.59
CA ALA A 141 10.10 19.26 17.37
C ALA A 141 9.17 19.50 16.17
N GLU A 142 9.76 19.82 15.01
CA GLU A 142 9.01 20.16 13.79
C GLU A 142 8.20 19.00 13.23
N SER A 143 8.57 17.75 13.53
CA SER A 143 7.86 16.57 13.03
C SER A 143 8.00 15.34 13.94
N PRO A 144 7.10 14.34 13.81
CA PRO A 144 7.28 13.03 14.45
C PRO A 144 8.60 12.36 14.03
N PHE A 145 9.03 12.58 12.79
CA PHE A 145 10.29 12.05 12.28
C PHE A 145 11.48 12.61 13.05
N HIS A 146 11.48 13.92 13.34
CA HIS A 146 12.49 14.55 14.19
C HIS A 146 12.53 13.98 15.60
N VAL A 147 11.38 13.74 16.21
CA VAL A 147 11.31 13.12 17.55
C VAL A 147 11.92 11.73 17.55
N THR A 148 11.65 10.92 16.53
CA THR A 148 12.12 9.53 16.44
C THR A 148 13.60 9.44 16.07
N HIS A 149 14.06 10.26 15.12
CA HIS A 149 15.38 10.11 14.49
C HIS A 149 16.38 11.21 14.87
N GLY A 150 15.96 12.19 15.67
CA GLY A 150 16.79 13.30 16.17
C GLY A 150 17.14 14.37 15.13
N ARG A 151 16.56 14.31 13.93
CA ARG A 151 16.82 15.21 12.79
C ARG A 151 15.67 15.16 11.79
N SER A 152 15.60 16.15 10.90
CA SER A 152 14.60 16.18 9.84
C SER A 152 14.79 15.01 8.88
N ILE A 153 13.75 14.69 8.12
CA ILE A 153 13.85 13.75 7.01
C ILE A 153 14.89 14.19 5.98
N TRP A 154 15.06 15.51 5.77
CA TRP A 154 16.02 16.08 4.83
C TRP A 154 17.46 15.93 5.32
N GLU A 155 17.73 16.24 6.59
CA GLU A 155 19.04 15.99 7.20
C GLU A 155 19.36 14.50 7.26
N HIS A 156 18.35 13.65 7.47
CA HIS A 156 18.52 12.20 7.45
C HIS A 156 18.88 11.70 6.05
N ALA A 157 18.18 12.15 5.01
CA ALA A 157 18.49 11.84 3.62
C ALA A 157 19.88 12.34 3.24
N ASN A 158 20.22 13.58 3.56
CA ASN A 158 21.53 14.14 3.27
C ASN A 158 22.67 13.34 3.95
N ALA A 159 22.43 12.81 5.16
CA ALA A 159 23.43 12.07 5.90
C ALA A 159 23.53 10.58 5.52
N ILE A 160 22.47 9.98 4.96
CA ILE A 160 22.41 8.54 4.66
C ILE A 160 22.09 8.34 3.18
N SER A 161 23.13 8.17 2.36
CA SER A 161 23.00 7.97 0.89
C SER A 161 21.99 6.88 0.54
N MET A 162 22.02 5.74 1.23
CA MET A 162 21.09 4.64 0.96
C MET A 162 19.62 5.03 1.20
N PHE A 163 19.34 5.82 2.24
CA PHE A 163 17.99 6.32 2.48
C PHE A 163 17.59 7.34 1.40
N ASN A 164 18.49 8.27 1.06
CA ASN A 164 18.26 9.25 0.02
C ASN A 164 17.95 8.61 -1.35
N ASP A 165 18.75 7.63 -1.77
CA ASP A 165 18.59 6.95 -3.04
C ASP A 165 17.21 6.28 -3.12
N TYR A 166 16.82 5.61 -2.05
CA TYR A 166 15.54 4.95 -1.96
C TYR A 166 14.36 5.92 -1.85
N PHE A 167 14.49 7.00 -1.07
CA PHE A 167 13.48 8.05 -0.97
C PHE A 167 13.24 8.71 -2.34
N ASN A 168 14.31 9.01 -3.07
CA ASN A 168 14.22 9.55 -4.43
C ASN A 168 13.55 8.57 -5.40
N GLN A 169 13.86 7.27 -5.31
CA GLN A 169 13.18 6.25 -6.11
C GLN A 169 11.68 6.16 -5.78
N ALA A 170 11.31 6.25 -4.50
CA ALA A 170 9.92 6.27 -4.06
C ALA A 170 9.18 7.48 -4.66
N MET A 171 9.72 8.69 -4.50
CA MET A 171 9.13 9.93 -5.02
C MET A 171 9.09 9.99 -6.55
N ALA A 172 10.03 9.34 -7.24
CA ALA A 172 10.03 9.30 -8.71
C ALA A 172 9.01 8.32 -9.30
N SER A 173 8.45 7.41 -8.50
CA SER A 173 7.67 6.27 -9.00
C SER A 173 6.32 6.67 -9.65
N ASP A 174 5.65 7.69 -9.13
CA ASP A 174 4.39 8.23 -9.65
C ASP A 174 4.56 9.58 -10.37
N ALA A 175 5.72 10.23 -10.23
CA ALA A 175 6.01 11.54 -10.86
C ALA A 175 5.69 11.58 -12.35
N ARG A 176 5.97 10.51 -13.12
CA ARG A 176 5.62 10.43 -14.55
C ARG A 176 4.11 10.38 -14.78
N PHE A 177 3.36 9.68 -13.93
CA PHE A 177 1.90 9.64 -14.03
C PHE A 177 1.31 11.02 -13.74
N VAL A 178 1.74 11.64 -12.65
CA VAL A 178 1.31 12.99 -12.24
C VAL A 178 1.64 14.02 -13.32
N ALA A 179 2.89 14.04 -13.82
CA ALA A 179 3.30 14.96 -14.88
C ALA A 179 2.49 14.76 -16.17
N ARG A 180 2.22 13.50 -16.56
CA ARG A 180 1.35 13.19 -17.70
C ARG A 180 -0.08 13.65 -17.50
N PHE A 181 -0.62 13.56 -16.29
CA PHE A 181 -1.96 14.03 -15.98
C PHE A 181 -2.07 15.54 -16.27
N PHE A 182 -1.14 16.34 -15.73
CA PHE A 182 -1.13 17.80 -15.94
C PHE A 182 -0.78 18.24 -17.37
N THR A 183 0.01 17.46 -18.09
CA THR A 183 0.41 17.76 -19.48
C THR A 183 -0.50 17.11 -20.52
N SER A 184 -1.47 16.29 -20.10
CA SER A 184 -2.39 15.65 -21.03
C SER A 184 -3.31 16.69 -21.66
N ASN A 185 -3.62 16.49 -22.94
CA ASN A 185 -4.64 17.28 -23.65
C ASN A 185 -6.07 16.83 -23.29
N ASP A 186 -6.25 16.20 -22.12
CA ASP A 186 -7.54 15.72 -21.67
C ASP A 186 -8.38 16.89 -21.16
N ASN A 187 -9.68 16.86 -21.42
CA ASN A 187 -10.58 18.02 -21.26
C ASN A 187 -10.75 18.49 -19.80
N LYS A 188 -10.27 17.72 -18.82
CA LYS A 188 -10.42 18.01 -17.38
C LYS A 188 -9.39 19.01 -16.83
N ILE A 189 -8.22 19.12 -17.46
CA ILE A 189 -7.11 20.00 -17.02
C ILE A 189 -6.63 20.90 -18.17
N LYS A 190 -7.29 20.79 -19.33
CA LYS A 190 -7.03 21.64 -20.49
C LYS A 190 -7.06 23.11 -20.08
N GLY A 191 -5.98 23.81 -20.42
CA GLY A 191 -5.81 25.23 -20.11
C GLY A 191 -5.10 25.54 -18.79
N PHE A 192 -4.68 24.54 -18.01
CA PHE A 192 -3.93 24.79 -16.76
C PHE A 192 -2.68 25.65 -16.96
N PHE A 193 -1.99 25.48 -18.09
CA PHE A 193 -0.82 26.27 -18.46
C PHE A 193 -1.12 27.40 -19.46
N GLU A 194 -2.38 27.65 -19.83
CA GLU A 194 -2.73 28.71 -20.77
C GLU A 194 -2.41 30.09 -20.18
N GLY A 195 -1.67 30.90 -20.92
CA GLY A 195 -1.28 32.26 -20.50
C GLY A 195 -0.11 32.31 -19.50
N ILE A 196 0.39 31.16 -19.02
CA ILE A 196 1.58 31.10 -18.16
C ILE A 196 2.81 31.40 -19.01
N LYS A 197 3.57 32.43 -18.61
CA LYS A 197 4.81 32.86 -19.31
C LYS A 197 6.09 32.32 -18.67
N SER A 198 6.02 31.92 -17.41
CA SER A 198 7.14 31.37 -16.63
C SER A 198 6.59 30.46 -15.53
N LEU A 199 7.29 29.35 -15.28
CA LEU A 199 7.00 28.42 -14.21
C LEU A 199 8.29 28.18 -13.43
N VAL A 200 8.20 28.23 -12.10
CA VAL A 200 9.30 27.86 -11.19
C VAL A 200 8.78 26.70 -10.34
N ASP A 201 9.45 25.55 -10.46
CA ASP A 201 9.20 24.38 -9.62
C ASP A 201 10.13 24.47 -8.40
N VAL A 202 9.54 24.70 -7.23
CA VAL A 202 10.27 24.88 -5.97
C VAL A 202 10.23 23.56 -5.21
N GLY A 203 11.38 22.91 -5.09
CA GLY A 203 11.58 21.66 -4.34
C GLY A 203 12.64 21.82 -3.26
#